data_AF-A7TD45-F1
#
_entry.id   AF-A7TD45-F1
#
_cell.length_a   1.000
_cell.length_b   1.000
_cell.length_c   1.000
_cell.angle_alpha   90.00
_cell.angle_beta   90.00
_cell.angle_gamma   90.00
#
_symmetry.space_group_name_H-M   'P 1'
#
loop_
_entity.id
_entity.type
_entity.pdbx_description
1 polymer ?
#
loop_
_entity_poly.entity_id
_entity_poly.type
_entity_poly.pdbx_seq_one_letter_code
_entity_poly.pdbx_strand_id
1 'polypeptide(L)' 'LFSGYLYAVGGHDGVNYLKTVERYDPETNEWSYVASMGARRGGVGVATLHGCLYATGGYDGTSNLSTSGKYAYLN' A
#
# COMPACT_ATOMS: atom_id res chain seq x y z
N LEU A 1 -6.58 -9.62 -6.07
CA LEU A 1 -6.75 -10.13 -4.69
C LEU A 1 -5.44 -10.77 -4.25
N PHE A 2 -4.95 -10.46 -3.06
CA PHE A 2 -3.80 -11.10 -2.43
C PHE A 2 -4.31 -11.85 -1.21
N SER A 3 -4.04 -13.16 -1.13
CA SER A 3 -4.58 -14.04 -0.08
C SER A 3 -6.11 -13.94 0.10
N GLY A 4 -6.87 -13.77 -0.99
CA GLY A 4 -8.34 -13.62 -0.96
C GLY A 4 -8.84 -12.19 -0.69
N TYR A 5 -7.96 -11.26 -0.34
CA TYR A 5 -8.33 -9.89 0.03
C TYR A 5 -7.96 -8.87 -1.05
N LEU A 6 -8.67 -7.74 -1.09
CA LEU A 6 -8.26 -6.57 -1.88
C LEU A 6 -7.49 -5.61 -0.98
N TYR A 7 -6.45 -4.97 -1.52
CA TYR A 7 -5.63 -4.01 -0.77
C TYR A 7 -5.60 -2.69 -1.52
N ALA A 8 -5.78 -1.59 -0.78
CA ALA A 8 -5.48 -0.25 -1.20
C ALA A 8 -4.22 0.22 -0.46
N VAL A 9 -3.21 0.66 -1.21
CA VAL A 9 -1.86 0.94 -0.71
C VAL A 9 -1.49 2.37 -1.08
N GLY A 10 -1.24 3.22 -0.08
CA GLY A 10 -0.84 4.61 -0.30
C GLY A 10 -1.92 5.45 -0.99
N GLY A 11 -1.51 6.34 -1.89
CA GLY A 11 -2.42 7.26 -2.60
C GLY A 11 -2.43 8.67 -2.04
N HIS A 12 -3.51 9.40 -2.31
CA HIS A 12 -3.71 10.79 -1.91
C HIS A 12 -5.19 11.00 -1.57
N ASP A 13 -5.50 11.50 -0.37
CA ASP A 13 -6.88 11.69 0.12
C ASP A 13 -7.50 13.04 -0.30
N GLY A 14 -6.79 13.83 -1.10
CA GLY A 14 -7.15 15.20 -1.47
C GLY A 14 -6.38 16.27 -0.70
N VAL A 15 -5.72 15.89 0.40
CA VAL A 15 -4.93 16.79 1.25
C VAL A 15 -3.51 16.26 1.45
N ASN A 16 -3.37 14.97 1.76
CA ASN A 16 -2.13 14.32 2.13
C ASN A 16 -1.83 13.12 1.25
N TYR A 17 -0.54 12.92 0.97
CA TYR A 17 -0.05 11.62 0.52
C TYR A 17 -0.13 10.61 1.65
N LEU A 18 -0.53 9.38 1.34
CA LEU A 18 -0.81 8.37 2.33
C LEU A 18 0.32 7.34 2.42
N LYS A 19 0.58 6.90 3.65
CA LYS A 19 1.38 5.69 3.94
C LYS A 19 0.53 4.52 4.41
N THR A 20 -0.77 4.76 4.60
CA THR A 20 -1.72 3.76 5.08
C THR A 20 -1.89 2.67 4.05
N VAL A 21 -2.22 1.49 4.57
CA VAL A 21 -2.66 0.35 3.78
C VAL A 21 -3.93 -0.17 4.43
N GLU A 22 -4.91 -0.44 3.59
CA GLU A 22 -6.22 -0.93 4.01
C GLU A 22 -6.59 -2.15 3.17
N ARG A 23 -7.28 -3.08 3.81
CA ARG A 23 -7.63 -4.39 3.29
C ARG A 23 -9.13 -4.56 3.33
N TYR A 24 -9.70 -4.92 2.20
CA TYR A 24 -11.09 -5.32 2.07
C TYR A 24 -11.24 -6.83 2.22
N ASP A 25 -12.12 -7.21 3.14
CA ASP A 25 -12.59 -8.58 3.33
C ASP A 25 -13.94 -8.78 2.61
N PRO A 26 -13.98 -9.59 1.53
CA PRO A 26 -15.22 -9.83 0.79
C PRO A 26 -16.24 -10.67 1.59
N GLU A 27 -15.81 -11.42 2.60
CA GLU A 27 -16.73 -12.25 3.42
C GLU A 27 -17.49 -11.38 4.42
N THR A 28 -16.83 -10.40 5.03
CA THR A 28 -17.47 -9.45 5.96
C THR A 28 -17.97 -8.19 5.26
N ASN A 29 -17.55 -7.95 4.02
CA ASN A 29 -17.81 -6.73 3.25
C ASN A 29 -17.31 -5.46 3.95
N GLU A 30 -16.12 -5.53 4.56
CA GLU A 30 -15.55 -4.44 5.35
C GLU A 30 -14.12 -4.10 4.93
N TRP A 31 -13.76 -2.83 5.07
CA TRP A 31 -12.39 -2.35 4.99
C TRP A 31 -11.80 -2.22 6.40
N SER A 32 -10.54 -2.63 6.54
CA SER A 32 -9.79 -2.49 7.78
C SER A 32 -8.37 -2.01 7.50
N TYR A 33 -7.81 -1.19 8.39
CA TYR A 33 -6.40 -0.81 8.30
C TYR A 33 -5.49 -1.98 8.65
N VAL A 34 -4.38 -2.08 7.95
CA VAL A 34 -3.30 -3.03 8.22
C VAL A 34 -1.97 -2.30 8.42
N ALA A 35 -0.86 -3.02 8.48
CA ALA A 35 0.45 -2.39 8.67
C ALA A 35 0.73 -1.35 7.58
N SER A 36 1.08 -0.13 8.01
CA SER A 36 1.39 0.99 7.12
C SER A 36 2.79 0.83 6.49
N MET A 37 3.00 1.49 5.35
CA MET A 37 4.32 1.61 4.74
C MET A 37 5.26 2.50 5.57
N GLY A 38 6.57 2.33 5.38
CA GLY A 38 7.58 3.19 6.00
C GLY A 38 7.59 4.63 5.49
N ALA A 39 6.99 4.90 4.33
CA ALA A 39 6.93 6.22 3.71
C ALA A 39 5.58 6.46 3.04
N ARG A 40 5.17 7.72 2.92
CA ARG A 40 4.02 8.13 2.11
C ARG A 40 4.34 7.91 0.64
N ARG A 41 3.38 7.42 -0.14
CA ARG A 41 3.56 7.18 -1.58
C ARG A 41 2.28 7.49 -2.36
N GLY A 42 2.28 8.60 -3.10
CA GLY A 42 1.33 8.87 -4.18
C GLY A 42 1.81 8.26 -5.50
N GLY A 43 0.90 7.80 -6.35
CA GLY A 43 1.25 7.17 -7.65
C GLY A 43 2.12 5.90 -7.49
N VAL A 44 1.87 5.12 -6.45
CA VAL A 44 2.67 3.94 -6.10
C VAL A 44 2.38 2.76 -7.04
N GLY A 45 3.42 2.02 -7.43
CA GLY A 45 3.27 0.73 -8.10
C GLY A 45 3.15 -0.40 -7.08
N VAL A 46 2.22 -1.33 -7.28
CA VAL A 46 1.97 -2.44 -6.34
C VAL A 46 2.05 -3.78 -7.08
N ALA A 47 2.76 -4.76 -6.51
CA ALA A 47 2.88 -6.10 -7.07
C ALA A 47 2.93 -7.17 -5.97
N THR A 48 2.55 -8.41 -6.31
CA THR A 48 2.69 -9.57 -5.42
C THR A 48 3.81 -10.48 -5.90
N LEU A 49 4.65 -10.98 -4.98
CA LEU A 49 5.72 -11.92 -5.30
C LEU A 49 6.03 -12.81 -4.09
N HIS A 50 6.07 -14.13 -4.28
CA HIS A 50 6.41 -15.11 -3.24
C HIS A 50 5.65 -14.90 -1.91
N GLY A 51 4.34 -14.66 -1.98
CA GLY A 51 3.52 -14.48 -0.78
C GLY A 51 3.74 -13.15 -0.06
N CYS A 52 4.27 -12.13 -0.73
CA CYS A 52 4.39 -10.78 -0.19
C CYS A 52 3.77 -9.75 -1.14
N LEU A 53 3.30 -8.63 -0.57
CA LEU A 53 2.84 -7.44 -1.29
C LEU A 53 3.96 -6.39 -1.30
N TYR A 54 4.30 -5.87 -2.47
CA TYR A 54 5.39 -4.92 -2.68
C TYR A 54 4.85 -3.58 -3.14
N ALA A 55 5.37 -2.50 -2.56
CA ALA A 55 5.11 -1.13 -2.96
C ALA A 55 6.40 -0.51 -3.51
N THR A 56 6.37 -0.01 -4.74
CA THR A 56 7.55 0.53 -5.42
C THR A 56 7.30 1.94 -5.95
N GLY A 57 8.33 2.78 -5.89
CA GLY A 57 8.28 4.14 -6.40
C GLY A 57 7.31 5.04 -5.65
N GLY A 58 6.74 6.00 -6.40
CA GLY A 58 5.79 7.00 -5.91
C GLY A 58 6.44 8.30 -5.46
N TYR A 59 5.60 9.21 -4.96
CA TYR A 59 5.98 10.54 -4.48
C TYR A 59 5.55 10.72 -3.02
N ASP A 60 6.44 11.20 -2.17
CA ASP A 60 6.20 11.30 -0.71
C ASP A 60 5.67 12.65 -0.22
N GLY A 61 5.43 13.57 -1.16
CA GLY A 61 5.10 14.97 -0.91
C GLY A 61 6.27 15.93 -1.14
N THR A 62 7.50 15.42 -1.21
CA THR A 62 8.73 16.22 -1.37
C THR A 62 9.58 15.76 -2.54
N SER A 63 9.69 14.44 -2.77
CA SER A 63 10.56 13.86 -3.79
C SER A 63 9.99 12.58 -4.39
N ASN A 64 10.44 12.26 -5.60
CA ASN A 64 10.18 10.96 -6.21
C ASN A 64 11.03 9.89 -5.53
N LEU A 65 10.40 8.80 -5.13
CA LEU A 65 11.06 7.68 -4.47
C LEU A 65 11.67 6.76 -5.55
N SER A 66 12.99 6.64 -5.57
CA SER A 66 13.74 5.83 -6.55
C SER A 66 13.79 4.33 -6.22
N THR A 67 13.33 3.93 -5.03
CA THR A 67 13.50 2.55 -4.54
C THR A 67 12.20 1.78 -4.35
N SER A 68 12.26 0.53 -4.80
CA SER A 68 11.47 -0.64 -4.39
C SER A 68 11.62 -0.91 -2.90
N GLY A 69 11.07 -0.03 -2.06
CA GLY A 69 11.03 -0.26 -0.63
C GLY A 69 10.18 -1.49 -0.33
N LYS A 70 10.80 -2.59 0.11
CA LYS A 70 10.11 -3.75 0.72
C LYS A 70 9.40 -3.31 1.99
N TYR A 71 8.21 -2.71 1.92
CA TYR A 71 7.47 -2.33 3.11
C TYR A 71 5.97 -2.56 2.93
N ALA A 72 5.63 -3.83 2.83
CA ALA A 72 4.40 -4.40 3.35
C ALA A 72 4.65 -5.91 3.59
N TYR A 73 5.37 -6.24 4.68
CA TYR A 73 5.24 -7.58 5.25
C TYR A 73 3.87 -7.62 5.93
N LEU A 74 2.84 -7.78 5.11
CA LEU A 74 1.51 -8.10 5.60
C LEU A 74 1.48 -9.61 5.70
N ASN A 75 1.94 -10.11 6.86
CA ASN A 75 1.56 -11.43 7.33
C ASN A 75 0.09 -11.40 7.74
#